data_AF-A0A936LW22-F1
#
_entry.id   AF-A0A936LW22-F1
#
_cell.length_a   1.000
_cell.length_b   1.000
_cell.length_c   1.000
_cell.angle_alpha   90.00
_cell.angle_beta   90.00
_cell.angle_gamma   90.00
#
_symmetry.space_group_name_H-M   'P 1'
#
loop_
_entity.id
_entity.type
_entity.pdbx_description
1 polymer ?
#
loop_
_entity_poly.entity_id
_entity_poly.type
_entity_poly.pdbx_seq_one_letter_code
_entity_poly.pdbx_strand_id
1 'polypeptide(L)'
;MAHFLDPTSKASLSALTLTIGQSKRIALYGGGPRGEQLLVQAYGGAAVMIAPVATQGHTRVFTLTARTAGSTELHAMLSPTQRYAAPIEIKITAPALAPAAGKLPTGKLAARARIAAEALSHVGHAHYLSGAAGNTPGNADGARFKRDKAVIAKADYSAKTAQVLAAMTSIAAGSQVCAGSSARLSAKPAESMTDFLARAKAAAHLPLAQQPTSNGLTPRRWIFRGKVKTATPVWGESCLGKRHFDCMGLVNYCVDKVWAGKTAFGVDLGALMDKPGYYGATTVPATAEVLDGDIVGKQDKGVWHHIALLHKTANGVFVIQAAESDVGVTGGQKYVPAEWQRRVRIQDGYLKE
;
A
#
# COMPACT_ATOMS: atom_id res chain seq x y z
N MET A 1 8.90 -16.34 34.57
CA MET A 1 8.83 -14.95 34.06
C MET A 1 8.44 -14.97 32.60
N ALA A 2 7.61 -14.02 32.18
CA ALA A 2 7.16 -13.97 30.79
C ALA A 2 8.29 -13.53 29.86
N HIS A 3 8.37 -14.15 28.68
CA HIS A 3 9.38 -13.82 27.67
C HIS A 3 8.90 -14.18 26.27
N PHE A 4 9.42 -13.46 25.27
CA PHE A 4 9.14 -13.73 23.87
C PHE A 4 10.05 -14.86 23.35
N LEU A 5 9.50 -15.71 22.49
CA LEU A 5 10.20 -16.83 21.89
C LEU A 5 9.74 -17.08 20.45
N ASP A 6 10.60 -17.72 19.66
CA ASP A 6 10.24 -18.23 18.34
C ASP A 6 9.35 -19.47 18.50
N PRO A 7 8.13 -19.50 17.95
CA PRO A 7 7.15 -20.54 18.23
C PRO A 7 7.57 -21.93 17.70
N THR A 8 8.50 -21.98 16.74
CA THR A 8 8.98 -23.22 16.13
C THR A 8 10.17 -23.77 16.90
N SER A 9 11.23 -22.96 17.06
CA SER A 9 12.48 -23.39 17.71
C SER A 9 12.44 -23.32 19.24
N LYS A 10 11.44 -22.62 19.80
CA LYS A 10 11.31 -22.30 21.23
C LYS A 10 12.45 -21.44 21.79
N ALA A 11 13.35 -20.94 20.94
CA ALA A 11 14.43 -20.07 21.35
C ALA A 11 13.89 -18.71 21.81
N SER A 12 14.42 -18.19 22.93
CA SER A 12 14.11 -16.85 23.42
C SER A 12 14.51 -15.79 22.39
N LEU A 13 13.67 -14.77 22.22
CA LEU A 13 13.93 -13.63 21.35
C LEU A 13 14.34 -12.44 22.20
N SER A 14 15.44 -11.78 21.82
CA SER A 14 15.86 -10.47 22.34
C SER A 14 15.74 -9.37 21.28
N ALA A 15 15.84 -9.75 20.00
CA ALA A 15 15.68 -8.87 18.87
C ALA A 15 15.03 -9.60 17.69
N LEU A 16 14.41 -8.82 16.81
CA LEU A 16 13.82 -9.29 15.58
C LEU A 16 14.08 -8.29 14.46
N THR A 17 14.49 -8.78 13.29
CA THR A 17 14.50 -7.96 12.06
C THR A 17 13.36 -8.39 11.15
N LEU A 18 12.59 -7.42 10.68
CA LEU A 18 11.53 -7.59 9.69
C LEU A 18 11.76 -6.63 8.52
N THR A 19 11.26 -7.03 7.36
CA THR A 19 11.16 -6.16 6.19
C THR A 19 9.73 -5.62 6.06
N ILE A 20 9.50 -4.39 5.60
CA ILE A 20 8.12 -3.88 5.35
C ILE A 20 7.31 -4.91 4.53
N GLY A 21 6.11 -5.23 4.99
CA GLY A 21 5.22 -6.24 4.41
C GLY A 21 5.48 -7.67 4.89
N GLN A 22 6.67 -7.96 5.44
CA GLN A 22 6.97 -9.26 6.03
C GLN A 22 6.11 -9.48 7.26
N SER A 23 5.61 -10.72 7.39
CA SER A 23 4.97 -11.20 8.60
C SER A 23 5.80 -12.29 9.27
N LYS A 24 5.88 -12.28 10.60
CA LYS A 24 6.53 -13.34 11.38
C LYS A 24 5.69 -13.70 12.60
N ARG A 25 5.60 -15.00 12.88
CA ARG A 25 4.99 -15.49 14.12
C ARG A 25 5.99 -15.42 15.26
N ILE A 26 5.56 -14.89 16.38
CA ILE A 26 6.27 -14.92 17.66
C ILE A 26 5.35 -15.54 18.71
N ALA A 27 5.92 -16.02 19.79
CA ALA A 27 5.17 -16.49 20.94
C ALA A 27 5.58 -15.72 22.20
N LEU A 28 4.63 -15.57 23.12
CA LEU A 28 4.85 -15.10 24.47
C LEU A 28 4.52 -16.26 25.41
N TYR A 29 5.53 -16.74 26.14
CA TYR A 29 5.35 -17.74 27.19
C TYR A 29 5.16 -17.05 28.53
N GLY A 30 4.25 -17.57 29.36
CA GLY A 30 3.96 -17.09 30.70
C GLY A 30 2.84 -16.04 30.77
N GLY A 31 2.56 -15.60 32.00
CA GLY A 31 1.56 -14.59 32.32
C GLY A 31 2.05 -13.69 33.45
N GLY A 32 1.14 -12.86 33.97
CA GLY A 32 1.38 -12.03 35.16
C GLY A 32 1.60 -12.84 36.45
N PRO A 33 1.83 -12.17 37.59
CA PRO A 33 2.10 -12.82 38.87
C PRO A 33 1.00 -13.79 39.33
N ARG A 34 -0.24 -13.60 38.86
CA ARG A 34 -1.39 -14.47 39.18
C ARG A 34 -1.87 -15.26 37.96
N GLY A 35 -1.04 -15.36 36.91
CA GLY A 35 -1.38 -16.03 35.66
C GLY A 35 -2.20 -15.17 34.70
N GLU A 36 -2.26 -13.85 34.90
CA GLU A 36 -3.01 -12.95 34.03
C GLU A 36 -2.42 -12.92 32.62
N GLN A 37 -3.29 -12.70 31.63
CA GLN A 37 -2.87 -12.48 30.26
C GLN A 37 -2.23 -11.11 30.10
N LEU A 38 -0.96 -11.09 29.72
CA LEU A 38 -0.25 -9.85 29.42
C LEU A 38 -0.69 -9.25 28.08
N LEU A 39 -0.80 -7.94 28.00
CA LEU A 39 -0.96 -7.21 26.75
C LEU A 39 0.34 -7.27 25.94
N VAL A 40 0.24 -7.45 24.63
CA VAL A 40 1.39 -7.40 23.71
C VAL A 40 1.25 -6.18 22.82
N GLN A 41 2.18 -5.23 22.95
CA GLN A 41 2.08 -3.93 22.30
C GLN A 41 3.43 -3.49 21.75
N ALA A 42 3.41 -2.87 20.57
CA ALA A 42 4.55 -2.19 19.97
C ALA A 42 4.50 -0.69 20.31
N TYR A 43 5.62 -0.13 20.77
CA TYR A 43 5.76 1.30 21.07
C TYR A 43 6.29 2.07 19.86
N GLY A 44 5.50 3.03 19.34
CA GLY A 44 5.81 3.74 18.09
C GLY A 44 4.70 3.68 17.03
N GLY A 45 3.56 3.07 17.37
CA GLY A 45 2.22 3.37 16.83
C GLY A 45 1.90 2.92 15.39
N ALA A 46 2.87 2.74 14.51
CA ALA A 46 2.60 2.37 13.11
C ALA A 46 3.64 1.45 12.47
N ALA A 47 4.70 1.08 13.20
CA ALA A 47 5.81 0.28 12.68
C ALA A 47 5.39 -1.18 12.47
N VAL A 48 4.66 -1.78 13.41
CA VAL A 48 4.24 -3.19 13.39
C VAL A 48 2.77 -3.32 13.72
N MET A 49 2.05 -4.12 12.92
CA MET A 49 0.74 -4.63 13.30
C MET A 49 0.90 -5.96 14.04
N ILE A 50 0.16 -6.13 15.13
CA ILE A 50 0.17 -7.33 15.96
C ILE A 50 -1.21 -7.97 15.86
N ALA A 51 -1.27 -9.22 15.42
CA ALA A 51 -2.51 -9.99 15.37
C ALA A 51 -2.38 -11.26 16.23
N PRO A 52 -3.27 -11.51 17.20
CA PRO A 52 -3.27 -12.77 17.93
C PRO A 52 -3.65 -13.93 16.98
N VAL A 53 -3.04 -15.10 17.19
CA VAL A 53 -3.26 -16.28 16.35
C VAL A 53 -3.88 -17.42 17.14
N ALA A 54 -3.22 -17.84 18.22
CA ALA A 54 -3.61 -19.01 18.99
C ALA A 54 -3.06 -18.94 20.41
N THR A 55 -3.69 -19.68 21.31
CA THR A 55 -3.23 -19.89 22.68
C THR A 55 -3.11 -21.38 22.93
N GLN A 56 -1.96 -21.84 23.43
CA GLN A 56 -1.72 -23.24 23.78
C GLN A 56 -1.02 -23.31 25.14
N GLY A 57 -1.76 -23.74 26.16
CA GLY A 57 -1.29 -23.73 27.54
C GLY A 57 -0.86 -22.31 27.96
N HIS A 58 0.37 -22.20 28.48
CA HIS A 58 0.95 -20.92 28.89
C HIS A 58 1.60 -20.11 27.75
N THR A 59 1.38 -20.51 26.50
CA THR A 59 1.97 -19.85 25.32
C THR A 59 0.90 -19.18 24.48
N ARG A 60 1.09 -17.91 24.12
CA ARG A 60 0.24 -17.18 23.18
C ARG A 60 1.04 -16.80 21.95
N VAL A 61 0.48 -17.04 20.76
CA VAL A 61 1.15 -16.81 19.48
C VAL A 61 0.55 -15.59 18.80
N PHE A 62 1.41 -14.72 18.29
CA PHE A 62 1.07 -13.50 17.58
C PHE A 62 1.74 -13.50 16.21
N THR A 63 1.08 -12.92 15.22
CA THR A 63 1.69 -12.54 13.94
C THR A 63 2.02 -11.07 13.99
N LEU A 64 3.30 -10.76 13.79
CA LEU A 64 3.79 -9.40 13.59
C LEU A 64 3.88 -9.13 12.10
N THR A 65 3.30 -8.03 11.61
CA THR A 65 3.44 -7.56 10.23
C THR A 65 4.09 -6.19 10.22
N ALA A 66 5.26 -6.09 9.61
CA ALA A 66 5.97 -4.82 9.45
C ALA A 66 5.23 -3.90 8.46
N ARG A 67 5.06 -2.63 8.82
CA ARG A 67 4.29 -1.64 8.05
C ARG A 67 5.12 -0.44 7.60
N THR A 68 6.00 0.07 8.46
CA THR A 68 6.87 1.23 8.15
C THR A 68 8.29 0.93 8.62
N ALA A 69 9.30 1.43 7.89
CA ALA A 69 10.70 1.25 8.28
C ALA A 69 11.00 2.04 9.57
N GLY A 70 11.95 1.54 10.37
CA GLY A 70 12.36 2.14 11.63
C GLY A 70 12.74 1.07 12.65
N SER A 71 12.80 1.47 13.92
CA SER A 71 12.89 0.53 15.05
C SER A 71 11.73 0.77 15.99
N THR A 72 11.22 -0.29 16.60
CA THR A 72 10.19 -0.26 17.65
C THR A 72 10.53 -1.29 18.70
N GLU A 73 10.02 -1.13 19.90
CA GLU A 73 10.09 -2.18 20.92
C GLU A 73 8.75 -2.89 21.02
N LEU A 74 8.78 -4.21 21.23
CA LEU A 74 7.61 -5.00 21.57
C LEU A 74 7.65 -5.37 23.05
N HIS A 75 6.58 -5.04 23.75
CA HIS A 75 6.46 -5.24 25.20
C HIS A 75 5.38 -6.27 25.51
N ALA A 76 5.62 -7.05 26.57
CA ALA A 76 4.57 -7.74 27.30
C ALA A 76 4.26 -6.94 28.57
N MET A 77 3.00 -6.56 28.76
CA MET A 77 2.59 -5.60 29.79
C MET A 77 1.45 -6.15 30.65
N LEU A 78 1.46 -5.86 31.96
CA LEU A 78 0.34 -6.18 32.87
C LEU A 78 -0.84 -5.22 32.67
N SER A 79 -0.51 -3.97 32.35
CA SER A 79 -1.45 -2.88 32.08
C SER A 79 -0.83 -1.96 31.02
N PRO A 80 -1.58 -1.01 30.44
CA PRO A 80 -1.03 -0.06 29.47
C PRO A 80 0.19 0.75 29.96
N THR A 81 0.44 0.81 31.26
CA THR A 81 1.55 1.57 31.87
C THR A 81 2.59 0.69 32.56
N GLN A 82 2.34 -0.62 32.73
CA GLN A 82 3.21 -1.51 33.50
C GLN A 82 3.85 -2.59 32.62
N ARG A 83 5.12 -2.38 32.27
CA ARG A 83 5.95 -3.35 31.55
C ARG A 83 6.27 -4.55 32.46
N TYR A 84 6.14 -5.76 31.95
CA TYR A 84 6.30 -6.99 32.74
C TYR A 84 7.45 -7.88 32.28
N ALA A 85 7.71 -7.94 30.98
CA ALA A 85 8.87 -8.64 30.42
C ALA A 85 9.88 -7.64 29.85
N ALA A 86 11.12 -8.08 29.69
CA ALA A 86 12.11 -7.36 28.90
C ALA A 86 11.56 -7.15 27.47
N PRO A 87 11.66 -5.92 26.91
CA PRO A 87 11.23 -5.68 25.54
C PRO A 87 12.12 -6.44 24.57
N ILE A 88 11.57 -6.75 23.39
CA ILE A 88 12.39 -7.13 22.24
C ILE A 88 12.47 -5.97 21.27
N GLU A 89 13.67 -5.71 20.76
CA GLU A 89 13.85 -4.74 19.68
C GLU A 89 13.30 -5.34 18.38
N ILE A 90 12.48 -4.59 17.66
CA ILE A 90 12.07 -4.90 16.30
C ILE A 90 12.66 -3.86 15.37
N LYS A 91 13.67 -4.27 14.61
CA LYS A 91 14.22 -3.49 13.52
C LYS A 91 13.42 -3.78 12.25
N ILE A 92 12.87 -2.73 11.66
CA ILE A 92 12.12 -2.82 10.42
C ILE A 92 12.90 -2.14 9.33
N THR A 93 13.42 -2.94 8.42
CA THR A 93 14.04 -2.42 7.22
C THR A 93 12.97 -2.17 6.18
N ALA A 94 13.16 -1.13 5.35
CA ALA A 94 12.50 -1.10 4.06
C ALA A 94 12.75 -2.45 3.36
N PRO A 95 11.86 -2.89 2.44
CA PRO A 95 12.24 -3.91 1.47
C PRO A 95 13.60 -3.50 0.96
N ALA A 96 14.56 -4.41 1.06
CA ALA A 96 15.83 -4.17 0.41
C ALA A 96 15.47 -3.93 -1.06
N LEU A 97 15.43 -2.65 -1.44
CA LEU A 97 15.40 -2.22 -2.84
C LEU A 97 16.71 -2.63 -3.53
N ALA A 98 17.65 -3.16 -2.75
CA ALA A 98 18.85 -3.80 -3.21
C ALA A 98 18.64 -5.33 -3.33
N PRO A 99 18.98 -5.93 -4.48
CA PRO A 99 19.16 -7.37 -4.56
C PRO A 99 20.15 -7.80 -3.49
N ALA A 100 19.88 -8.94 -2.85
CA ALA A 100 20.72 -9.51 -1.81
C ALA A 100 22.19 -9.52 -2.23
N ALA A 101 23.03 -8.66 -1.64
CA ALA A 101 24.50 -8.62 -1.66
C ALA A 101 25.21 -9.29 -2.86
N GLY A 102 24.66 -9.09 -4.04
CA GLY A 102 25.11 -9.59 -5.32
C GLY A 102 24.84 -8.44 -6.27
N LYS A 103 25.85 -8.07 -7.06
CA LYS A 103 25.84 -6.93 -7.99
C LYS A 103 24.41 -6.59 -8.41
N LEU A 104 23.94 -5.37 -8.08
CA LEU A 104 22.77 -4.80 -8.74
C LEU A 104 22.92 -5.13 -10.23
N PRO A 105 21.92 -5.79 -10.85
CA PRO A 105 22.02 -6.14 -12.25
C PRO A 105 22.39 -4.87 -13.00
N THR A 106 23.45 -4.87 -13.80
CA THR A 106 23.80 -3.70 -14.59
C THR A 106 22.91 -3.63 -15.83
N GLY A 107 22.83 -2.46 -16.46
CA GLY A 107 22.08 -2.27 -17.70
C GLY A 107 20.57 -2.53 -17.54
N LYS A 108 20.01 -3.32 -18.45
CA LYS A 108 18.55 -3.42 -18.65
C LYS A 108 17.81 -4.20 -17.56
N LEU A 109 18.49 -5.12 -16.87
CA LEU A 109 17.93 -5.80 -15.71
C LEU A 109 17.82 -4.83 -14.50
N ALA A 110 18.77 -3.89 -14.35
CA ALA A 110 18.66 -2.80 -13.36
C ALA A 110 17.42 -1.96 -13.61
N ALA A 111 17.23 -1.53 -14.85
CA ALA A 111 16.09 -0.69 -15.23
C ALA A 111 14.75 -1.35 -14.90
N ARG A 112 14.65 -2.67 -15.10
CA ARG A 112 13.49 -3.48 -14.72
C ARG A 112 13.26 -3.56 -13.22
N ALA A 113 14.32 -3.85 -12.45
CA ALA A 113 14.27 -3.80 -11.00
C ALA A 113 13.82 -2.42 -10.49
N ARG A 114 14.25 -1.33 -11.13
CA ARG A 114 13.81 0.04 -10.80
C ARG A 114 12.31 0.28 -11.03
N ILE A 115 11.69 -0.35 -12.04
CA ILE A 115 10.23 -0.26 -12.23
C ILE A 115 9.49 -0.86 -11.04
N ALA A 116 9.88 -2.08 -10.63
CA ALA A 116 9.28 -2.76 -9.48
C ALA A 116 9.56 -2.01 -8.18
N ALA A 117 10.79 -1.53 -7.98
CA ALA A 117 11.20 -0.74 -6.83
C ALA A 117 10.38 0.56 -6.69
N GLU A 118 10.18 1.29 -7.79
CA GLU A 118 9.34 2.49 -7.80
C GLU A 118 7.92 2.12 -7.35
N ALA A 119 7.32 1.07 -7.91
CA ALA A 119 5.98 0.64 -7.53
C ALA A 119 5.87 0.22 -6.05
N LEU A 120 6.87 -0.51 -5.53
CA LEU A 120 6.95 -0.89 -4.12
C LEU A 120 7.01 0.31 -3.18
N SER A 121 7.68 1.39 -3.58
CA SER A 121 7.76 2.61 -2.76
C SER A 121 6.39 3.25 -2.47
N HIS A 122 5.37 2.93 -3.26
CA HIS A 122 4.00 3.42 -3.11
C HIS A 122 3.10 2.47 -2.29
N VAL A 123 3.54 1.23 -2.03
CA VAL A 123 2.75 0.23 -1.30
C VAL A 123 2.49 0.69 0.13
N GLY A 124 1.22 0.83 0.50
CA GLY A 124 0.85 1.33 1.84
C GLY A 124 1.00 2.83 2.05
N HIS A 125 1.45 3.57 1.04
CA HIS A 125 1.66 5.01 1.12
C HIS A 125 0.78 5.79 0.15
N ALA A 126 0.49 5.22 -1.02
CA ALA A 126 -0.35 5.83 -2.04
C ALA A 126 -1.78 5.27 -2.02
N HIS A 127 -2.71 6.10 -2.47
CA HIS A 127 -4.14 5.76 -2.55
C HIS A 127 -4.54 5.39 -3.97
N TYR A 128 -5.70 4.76 -4.11
CA TYR A 128 -6.29 4.52 -5.42
C TYR A 128 -7.22 5.67 -5.81
N LEU A 129 -7.09 6.18 -7.04
CA LEU A 129 -8.04 7.11 -7.63
C LEU A 129 -7.98 7.03 -9.16
N SER A 130 -9.12 6.66 -9.76
CA SER A 130 -9.22 6.54 -11.23
C SER A 130 -8.88 7.85 -11.93
N GLY A 131 -7.98 7.77 -12.90
CA GLY A 131 -7.54 8.91 -13.69
C GLY A 131 -6.49 9.80 -13.03
N ALA A 132 -6.04 9.53 -11.81
CA ALA A 132 -5.04 10.37 -11.14
C ALA A 132 -3.62 10.17 -11.65
N ALA A 133 -3.27 9.01 -12.21
CA ALA A 133 -1.97 8.73 -12.83
C ALA A 133 -0.73 9.15 -12.00
N GLY A 134 -0.80 8.99 -10.68
CA GLY A 134 0.29 9.27 -9.75
C GLY A 134 0.36 10.69 -9.22
N ASN A 135 -0.54 11.59 -9.64
CA ASN A 135 -0.54 12.96 -9.15
C ASN A 135 -0.91 13.01 -7.65
N THR A 136 -0.22 13.90 -6.94
CA THR A 136 -0.61 14.39 -5.63
C THR A 136 -1.69 15.48 -5.82
N PRO A 137 -2.76 15.53 -5.01
CA PRO A 137 -3.79 16.55 -5.16
C PRO A 137 -3.21 17.98 -5.21
N GLY A 138 -3.59 18.75 -6.24
CA GLY A 138 -3.12 20.12 -6.46
C GLY A 138 -1.69 20.24 -7.02
N ASN A 139 -1.04 19.13 -7.38
CA ASN A 139 0.30 19.12 -7.95
C ASN A 139 0.33 18.41 -9.30
N ALA A 140 1.25 18.88 -10.15
CA ALA A 140 1.46 18.37 -11.49
C ALA A 140 2.57 17.32 -11.59
N ASP A 141 2.59 16.39 -10.63
CA ASP A 141 3.73 15.52 -10.32
C ASP A 141 3.51 14.03 -10.64
N GLY A 142 2.44 13.69 -11.36
CA GLY A 142 2.14 12.33 -11.83
C GLY A 142 2.97 11.90 -13.05
N ALA A 143 2.47 10.90 -13.77
CA ALA A 143 3.11 10.36 -14.97
C ALA A 143 3.25 11.47 -16.03
N ARG A 144 4.35 11.50 -16.78
CA ARG A 144 4.64 12.60 -17.71
C ARG A 144 3.54 12.88 -18.72
N PHE A 145 2.80 11.86 -19.16
CA PHE A 145 1.69 12.01 -20.10
C PHE A 145 0.43 12.64 -19.48
N LYS A 146 0.36 12.78 -18.14
CA LYS A 146 -0.86 13.21 -17.43
C LYS A 146 -0.55 13.83 -16.06
N ARG A 147 -0.20 15.12 -16.08
CA ARG A 147 0.30 15.88 -14.92
C ARG A 147 -0.72 16.84 -14.26
N ASP A 148 -2.04 16.64 -14.30
CA ASP A 148 -2.95 17.66 -13.68
C ASP A 148 -4.38 17.19 -13.39
N LYS A 149 -4.58 16.00 -12.81
CA LYS A 149 -5.94 15.42 -12.73
C LYS A 149 -6.49 15.18 -11.32
N ALA A 150 -5.68 15.28 -10.29
CA ALA A 150 -6.11 15.08 -8.91
C ALA A 150 -6.21 16.43 -8.18
N VAL A 151 -7.34 16.68 -7.51
CA VAL A 151 -7.54 17.85 -6.66
C VAL A 151 -8.13 17.42 -5.33
N ILE A 152 -8.00 18.25 -4.30
CA ILE A 152 -8.78 18.04 -3.08
C ILE A 152 -10.23 18.42 -3.39
N ALA A 153 -11.16 17.52 -3.07
CA ALA A 153 -12.57 17.73 -3.29
C ALA A 153 -13.06 18.93 -2.49
N LYS A 154 -14.03 19.66 -3.03
CA LYS A 154 -14.71 20.72 -2.28
C LYS A 154 -15.25 20.12 -0.99
N ALA A 155 -14.94 20.77 0.13
CA ALA A 155 -15.33 20.25 1.42
C ALA A 155 -16.86 20.23 1.57
N ASP A 156 -17.37 19.15 2.12
CA ASP A 156 -18.76 19.00 2.54
C ASP A 156 -18.75 18.43 3.96
N TYR A 157 -19.45 19.11 4.87
CA TYR A 157 -19.47 18.76 6.29
C TYR A 157 -20.79 18.10 6.71
N SER A 158 -21.64 17.70 5.76
CA SER A 158 -22.87 16.97 6.06
C SER A 158 -22.59 15.49 6.35
N ALA A 159 -23.32 14.90 7.30
CA ALA A 159 -23.13 13.50 7.67
C ALA A 159 -23.46 12.50 6.54
N LYS A 160 -24.20 12.92 5.50
CA LYS A 160 -24.57 12.06 4.35
C LYS A 160 -23.60 12.18 3.17
N THR A 161 -23.00 13.36 3.01
CA THR A 161 -22.19 13.71 1.84
C THR A 161 -20.81 14.19 2.20
N ALA A 162 -20.34 13.91 3.42
CA ALA A 162 -19.05 14.33 3.94
C ALA A 162 -17.94 14.18 2.90
N GLN A 163 -17.12 15.21 2.76
CA GLN A 163 -15.89 15.22 1.98
C GLN A 163 -14.91 16.12 2.71
N VAL A 164 -13.99 15.56 3.51
CA VAL A 164 -12.99 16.34 4.21
C VAL A 164 -11.61 15.83 3.81
N LEU A 165 -10.77 16.67 3.21
CA LEU A 165 -9.42 16.33 2.74
C LEU A 165 -9.35 15.07 1.85
N ALA A 166 -10.41 14.80 1.08
CA ALA A 166 -10.49 13.68 0.15
C ALA A 166 -10.05 14.13 -1.25
N ALA A 167 -9.26 13.32 -1.94
CA ALA A 167 -8.92 13.59 -3.34
C ALA A 167 -10.08 13.23 -4.28
N MET A 168 -10.23 14.02 -5.34
CA MET A 168 -11.14 13.74 -6.44
C MET A 168 -10.45 13.91 -7.79
N THR A 169 -10.99 13.19 -8.77
CA THR A 169 -10.70 13.37 -10.20
C THR A 169 -12.03 13.44 -10.96
N SER A 170 -11.99 14.07 -12.13
CA SER A 170 -13.07 14.00 -13.12
C SER A 170 -12.61 13.12 -14.28
N ILE A 171 -13.37 12.08 -14.59
CA ILE A 171 -13.14 11.21 -15.74
C ILE A 171 -14.39 11.23 -16.64
N ALA A 172 -14.29 10.71 -17.86
CA ALA A 172 -15.41 10.67 -18.81
C ALA A 172 -16.66 9.99 -18.22
N ALA A 173 -16.47 8.96 -17.39
CA ALA A 173 -17.56 8.25 -16.71
C ALA A 173 -18.11 8.95 -15.45
N GLY A 174 -17.68 10.19 -15.16
CA GLY A 174 -18.13 10.98 -14.00
C GLY A 174 -17.02 11.26 -12.98
N SER A 175 -17.40 11.83 -11.84
CA SER A 175 -16.48 12.15 -10.75
C SER A 175 -16.05 10.89 -9.98
N GLN A 176 -14.87 10.96 -9.39
CA GLN A 176 -14.30 9.94 -8.52
C GLN A 176 -13.89 10.60 -7.22
N VAL A 177 -14.12 9.94 -6.10
CA VAL A 177 -13.63 10.38 -4.79
C VAL A 177 -12.93 9.21 -4.11
N CYS A 178 -11.69 9.47 -3.71
CA CYS A 178 -10.82 8.53 -3.03
C CYS A 178 -11.44 8.09 -1.69
N ALA A 179 -11.45 6.79 -1.39
CA ALA A 179 -11.90 6.26 -0.11
C ALA A 179 -10.79 6.26 0.95
N GLY A 180 -9.57 6.66 0.59
CA GLY A 180 -8.45 6.87 1.53
C GLY A 180 -7.98 5.59 2.21
N SER A 181 -7.92 4.48 1.48
CA SER A 181 -7.51 3.17 2.02
C SER A 181 -8.35 2.72 3.23
N SER A 182 -9.65 3.06 3.24
CA SER A 182 -10.55 2.85 4.38
C SER A 182 -10.64 1.41 4.88
N ALA A 183 -10.45 0.40 4.00
CA ALA A 183 -10.48 -1.02 4.38
C ALA A 183 -9.22 -1.47 5.12
N ARG A 184 -8.13 -0.69 5.10
CA ARG A 184 -6.85 -1.01 5.76
C ARG A 184 -6.70 -0.42 7.15
N LEU A 185 -7.69 0.36 7.58
CA LEU A 185 -7.71 0.97 8.89
C LEU A 185 -7.89 -0.11 9.96
N SER A 186 -6.94 -0.23 10.88
CA SER A 186 -7.00 -1.20 11.98
C SER A 186 -7.99 -0.81 13.07
N ALA A 187 -8.35 0.48 13.15
CA ALA A 187 -9.34 1.00 14.06
C ALA A 187 -10.04 2.21 13.45
N LYS A 188 -11.33 2.37 13.75
CA LYS A 188 -12.04 3.62 13.48
C LYS A 188 -11.65 4.66 14.53
N PRO A 189 -11.76 5.96 14.22
CA PRO A 189 -11.61 7.00 15.24
C PRO A 189 -12.58 6.78 16.42
N ALA A 190 -12.12 7.11 17.63
CA ALA A 190 -12.98 7.14 18.82
C ALA A 190 -13.97 8.32 18.79
N GLU A 191 -13.60 9.41 18.12
CA GLU A 191 -14.44 10.58 17.91
C GLU A 191 -15.64 10.25 17.00
N SER A 192 -16.81 10.78 17.33
CA SER A 192 -17.99 10.60 16.49
C SER A 192 -17.85 11.37 15.17
N MET A 193 -18.49 10.86 14.12
CA MET A 193 -18.54 11.53 12.82
C MET A 193 -19.10 12.96 12.93
N THR A 194 -20.18 13.12 13.70
CA THR A 194 -20.87 14.41 13.86
C THR A 194 -19.97 15.43 14.53
N ASP A 195 -19.27 15.05 15.60
CA ASP A 195 -18.38 15.95 16.34
C ASP A 195 -17.18 16.36 15.47
N PHE A 196 -16.58 15.39 14.77
CA PHE A 196 -15.51 15.67 13.83
C PHE A 196 -15.94 16.66 12.75
N LEU A 197 -17.11 16.46 12.13
CA LEU A 197 -17.59 17.31 11.05
C LEU A 197 -17.89 18.74 11.53
N ALA A 198 -18.44 18.90 12.75
CA ALA A 198 -18.63 20.21 13.36
C ALA A 198 -17.29 20.94 13.58
N ARG A 199 -16.30 20.24 14.13
CA ARG A 199 -14.94 20.76 14.35
C ARG A 199 -14.23 21.10 13.03
N ALA A 200 -14.35 20.24 12.02
CA ALA A 200 -13.77 20.46 10.70
C ALA A 200 -14.41 21.65 9.98
N LYS A 201 -15.72 21.85 10.14
CA LYS A 201 -16.43 23.01 9.59
C LYS A 201 -15.98 24.31 10.24
N ALA A 202 -15.79 24.34 11.56
CA ALA A 202 -15.26 25.51 12.26
C ALA A 202 -13.85 25.89 11.78
N ALA A 203 -13.03 24.89 11.43
CA ALA A 203 -11.67 25.05 10.91
C ALA A 203 -11.60 25.27 9.38
N ALA A 204 -12.72 25.42 8.67
CA ALA A 204 -12.74 25.50 7.20
C ALA A 204 -11.97 26.71 6.61
N HIS A 205 -11.77 27.76 7.42
CA HIS A 205 -11.02 28.96 7.05
C HIS A 205 -9.49 28.75 7.12
N LEU A 206 -9.02 27.65 7.73
CA LEU A 206 -7.60 27.36 7.85
C LEU A 206 -7.03 26.76 6.55
N PRO A 207 -5.73 26.95 6.29
CA PRO A 207 -5.02 26.23 5.23
C PRO A 207 -5.23 24.71 5.32
N LEU A 208 -5.28 24.01 4.18
CA LEU A 208 -5.55 22.56 4.14
C LEU A 208 -4.63 21.73 5.05
N ALA A 209 -3.35 22.10 5.15
CA ALA A 209 -2.37 21.43 6.01
C ALA A 209 -2.63 21.59 7.52
N GLN A 210 -3.45 22.56 7.90
CA GLN A 210 -3.85 22.87 9.28
C GLN A 210 -5.28 22.40 9.60
N GLN A 211 -6.01 21.87 8.60
CA GLN A 211 -7.35 21.35 8.85
C GLN A 211 -7.29 20.09 9.73
N PRO A 212 -8.27 19.92 10.63
CA PRO A 212 -8.24 18.84 11.61
C PRO A 212 -8.34 17.46 10.94
N THR A 213 -7.66 16.50 11.55
CA THR A 213 -7.86 15.07 11.31
C THR A 213 -8.18 14.38 12.63
N SER A 214 -8.70 13.16 12.56
CA SER A 214 -8.89 12.28 13.72
C SER A 214 -7.92 11.11 13.57
N ASN A 215 -6.77 11.16 14.25
CA ASN A 215 -5.65 10.23 14.06
C ASN A 215 -5.20 10.09 12.60
N GLY A 216 -5.12 11.21 11.86
CA GLY A 216 -4.77 11.22 10.43
C GLY A 216 -5.90 10.79 9.49
N LEU A 217 -7.09 10.48 10.03
CA LEU A 217 -8.27 10.08 9.28
C LEU A 217 -9.26 11.23 9.12
N THR A 218 -9.97 11.26 7.99
CA THR A 218 -11.07 12.18 7.74
C THR A 218 -12.19 11.48 6.97
N PRO A 219 -13.45 11.88 7.17
CA PRO A 219 -14.59 11.25 6.54
C PRO A 219 -14.80 11.71 5.11
N ARG A 220 -15.32 10.79 4.30
CA ARG A 220 -15.58 11.02 2.88
C ARG A 220 -16.66 10.11 2.33
N ARG A 221 -17.41 10.60 1.34
CA ARG A 221 -18.31 9.78 0.54
C ARG A 221 -17.52 9.16 -0.60
N TRP A 222 -17.39 7.84 -0.59
CA TRP A 222 -16.74 7.09 -1.66
C TRP A 222 -17.61 7.11 -2.93
N ILE A 223 -17.07 7.74 -3.99
CA ILE A 223 -17.72 7.83 -5.30
C ILE A 223 -16.81 7.18 -6.34
N PHE A 224 -17.34 6.26 -7.14
CA PHE A 224 -16.65 5.66 -8.27
C PHE A 224 -17.49 5.74 -9.54
N ARG A 225 -16.95 6.38 -10.58
CA ARG A 225 -17.62 6.63 -11.87
C ARG A 225 -18.99 7.29 -11.67
N GLY A 226 -19.03 8.36 -10.86
CA GLY A 226 -20.25 9.07 -10.50
C GLY A 226 -21.19 8.32 -9.55
N LYS A 227 -20.93 7.04 -9.24
CA LYS A 227 -21.79 6.22 -8.38
C LYS A 227 -21.26 6.16 -6.95
N VAL A 228 -22.15 6.36 -6.00
CA VAL A 228 -21.85 6.24 -4.58
C VAL A 228 -21.69 4.76 -4.24
N LYS A 229 -20.56 4.40 -3.61
CA LYS A 229 -20.20 3.00 -3.35
C LYS A 229 -20.64 2.49 -1.99
N THR A 230 -20.90 3.39 -1.05
CA THR A 230 -21.36 3.07 0.31
C THR A 230 -22.53 3.94 0.71
N ALA A 231 -23.49 3.40 1.47
CA ALA A 231 -24.66 4.16 1.94
C ALA A 231 -24.27 5.30 2.89
N THR A 232 -23.22 5.09 3.70
CA THR A 232 -22.68 6.06 4.64
C THR A 232 -21.25 6.47 4.27
N PRO A 233 -20.79 7.67 4.68
CA PRO A 233 -19.40 8.05 4.53
C PRO A 233 -18.46 7.08 5.24
N VAL A 234 -17.29 6.89 4.65
CA VAL A 234 -16.20 6.08 5.22
C VAL A 234 -15.16 6.99 5.85
N TRP A 235 -14.48 6.48 6.88
CA TRP A 235 -13.23 7.07 7.35
C TRP A 235 -12.09 6.59 6.48
N GLY A 236 -11.25 7.50 6.01
CA GLY A 236 -10.04 7.18 5.24
C GLY A 236 -8.88 8.07 5.69
N GLU A 237 -7.66 7.72 5.32
CA GLU A 237 -6.48 8.55 5.51
C GLU A 237 -6.62 9.87 4.75
N SER A 238 -6.15 10.99 5.31
CA SER A 238 -6.08 12.27 4.57
C SER A 238 -5.38 12.09 3.22
N CYS A 239 -5.97 12.62 2.14
CA CYS A 239 -5.37 12.57 0.80
C CYS A 239 -4.33 13.67 0.57
N LEU A 240 -4.16 14.60 1.53
CA LEU A 240 -3.19 15.68 1.41
C LEU A 240 -1.76 15.13 1.37
N GLY A 241 -0.99 15.53 0.35
CA GLY A 241 0.40 15.08 0.17
C GLY A 241 0.54 13.61 -0.23
N LYS A 242 -0.55 12.90 -0.52
CA LYS A 242 -0.53 11.50 -0.95
C LYS A 242 -0.63 11.39 -2.46
N ARG A 243 0.18 10.51 -3.06
CA ARG A 243 0.01 10.14 -4.47
C ARG A 243 -1.22 9.27 -4.67
N HIS A 244 -1.84 9.42 -5.82
CA HIS A 244 -3.02 8.65 -6.19
C HIS A 244 -2.83 7.97 -7.53
N PHE A 245 -3.08 6.66 -7.58
CA PHE A 245 -2.93 5.86 -8.79
C PHE A 245 -4.22 5.11 -9.12
N ASP A 246 -4.51 4.91 -10.40
CA ASP A 246 -5.25 3.72 -10.81
C ASP A 246 -4.30 2.63 -11.26
N CYS A 247 -4.85 1.46 -11.58
CA CYS A 247 -4.05 0.30 -12.00
C CYS A 247 -3.12 0.65 -13.17
N MET A 248 -3.65 1.32 -14.20
CA MET A 248 -2.87 1.74 -15.37
C MET A 248 -1.91 2.91 -15.05
N GLY A 249 -2.35 3.87 -14.25
CA GLY A 249 -1.55 5.02 -13.84
C GLY A 249 -0.31 4.63 -13.06
N LEU A 250 -0.40 3.60 -12.20
CA LEU A 250 0.75 3.06 -11.48
C LEU A 250 1.79 2.50 -12.45
N VAL A 251 1.36 1.64 -13.38
CA VAL A 251 2.24 1.03 -14.38
C VAL A 251 2.90 2.10 -15.25
N ASN A 252 2.11 3.01 -15.82
CA ASN A 252 2.64 4.07 -16.67
C ASN A 252 3.64 4.95 -15.92
N TYR A 253 3.32 5.37 -14.69
CA TYR A 253 4.21 6.20 -13.88
C TYR A 253 5.54 5.50 -13.59
N CYS A 254 5.52 4.21 -13.21
CA CYS A 254 6.74 3.47 -12.86
C CYS A 254 7.61 3.19 -14.09
N VAL A 255 7.01 2.79 -15.23
CA VAL A 255 7.74 2.57 -16.49
C VAL A 255 8.37 3.87 -16.98
N ASP A 256 7.64 4.99 -16.87
CA ASP A 256 8.11 6.30 -17.32
C ASP A 256 9.39 6.77 -16.61
N LYS A 257 9.67 6.30 -15.39
CA LYS A 257 10.92 6.60 -14.65
C LYS A 257 12.18 6.05 -15.34
N VAL A 258 12.04 4.96 -16.08
CA VAL A 258 13.17 4.32 -16.78
C VAL A 258 12.98 4.32 -18.29
N TRP A 259 11.98 5.02 -18.81
CA TRP A 259 11.66 5.03 -20.22
C TRP A 259 12.67 5.84 -21.05
N ALA A 260 13.27 5.20 -22.06
CA ALA A 260 14.23 5.78 -22.99
C ALA A 260 13.60 6.47 -24.20
N GLY A 261 12.30 6.26 -24.45
CA GLY A 261 11.63 6.89 -25.57
C GLY A 261 11.64 8.41 -25.46
N LYS A 262 11.63 9.06 -26.64
CA LYS A 262 11.62 10.52 -26.78
C LYS A 262 10.35 11.16 -26.21
N THR A 263 9.24 10.42 -26.22
CA THR A 263 7.95 10.82 -25.66
C THR A 263 7.73 10.20 -24.28
N ALA A 264 6.82 10.80 -23.51
CA ALA A 264 6.36 10.22 -22.24
C ALA A 264 5.75 8.84 -22.45
N PHE A 265 6.01 7.90 -21.54
CA PHE A 265 5.32 6.61 -21.56
C PHE A 265 3.90 6.79 -21.01
N GLY A 266 2.90 6.56 -21.87
CA GLY A 266 1.49 6.67 -21.53
C GLY A 266 0.68 5.83 -22.48
N VAL A 267 0.19 4.69 -22.00
CA VAL A 267 -0.53 3.73 -22.84
C VAL A 267 -1.87 3.35 -22.22
N ASP A 268 -2.81 3.01 -23.10
CA ASP A 268 -4.07 2.38 -22.74
C ASP A 268 -3.85 0.89 -22.42
N LEU A 269 -4.64 0.36 -21.49
CA LEU A 269 -4.54 -1.02 -21.05
C LEU A 269 -4.77 -2.01 -22.20
N GLY A 270 -5.87 -1.85 -22.95
CA GLY A 270 -6.20 -2.74 -24.04
C GLY A 270 -5.16 -2.67 -25.14
N ALA A 271 -4.72 -1.45 -25.48
CA ALA A 271 -3.70 -1.24 -26.49
C ALA A 271 -2.34 -1.88 -26.10
N LEU A 272 -1.89 -1.71 -24.86
CA LEU A 272 -0.65 -2.33 -24.37
C LEU A 272 -0.74 -3.85 -24.38
N MET A 273 -1.87 -4.40 -23.91
CA MET A 273 -2.02 -5.84 -23.82
C MET A 273 -2.16 -6.46 -25.21
N ASP A 274 -2.98 -5.92 -26.09
CA ASP A 274 -3.28 -6.51 -27.41
C ASP A 274 -2.20 -6.27 -28.45
N LYS A 275 -1.48 -5.14 -28.37
CA LYS A 275 -0.44 -4.77 -29.35
C LYS A 275 0.84 -4.27 -28.66
N PRO A 276 1.46 -5.08 -27.78
CA PRO A 276 2.60 -4.63 -26.97
C PRO A 276 3.77 -4.10 -27.81
N GLY A 277 3.99 -4.65 -29.02
CA GLY A 277 5.06 -4.23 -29.92
C GLY A 277 5.00 -2.75 -30.33
N TYR A 278 3.80 -2.16 -30.43
CA TYR A 278 3.63 -0.74 -30.75
C TYR A 278 4.05 0.19 -29.60
N TYR A 279 4.21 -0.36 -28.40
CA TYR A 279 4.54 0.38 -27.18
C TYR A 279 5.92 0.00 -26.64
N GLY A 280 6.78 -0.57 -27.49
CA GLY A 280 8.11 -1.01 -27.08
C GLY A 280 8.08 -2.12 -26.04
N ALA A 281 7.04 -2.96 -26.06
CA ALA A 281 6.90 -4.12 -25.19
C ALA A 281 6.78 -5.41 -26.02
N THR A 282 6.97 -6.56 -25.38
CA THR A 282 6.77 -7.87 -25.99
C THR A 282 5.92 -8.76 -25.09
N THR A 283 5.14 -9.66 -25.68
CA THR A 283 4.43 -10.70 -24.94
C THR A 283 5.44 -11.69 -24.37
N VAL A 284 5.26 -12.09 -23.11
CA VAL A 284 6.11 -13.07 -22.42
C VAL A 284 5.29 -14.33 -22.14
N PRO A 285 5.65 -15.49 -22.70
CA PRO A 285 4.88 -16.72 -22.50
C PRO A 285 4.93 -17.15 -21.02
N ALA A 286 3.90 -17.83 -20.52
CA ALA A 286 3.81 -18.21 -19.11
C ALA A 286 4.99 -19.09 -18.63
N THR A 287 5.62 -19.82 -19.55
CA THR A 287 6.78 -20.69 -19.29
C THR A 287 8.10 -19.94 -19.14
N ALA A 288 8.20 -18.69 -19.63
CA ALA A 288 9.43 -17.91 -19.52
C ALA A 288 9.66 -17.42 -18.09
N GLU A 289 10.92 -17.17 -17.74
CA GLU A 289 11.28 -16.61 -16.44
C GLU A 289 10.54 -15.28 -16.17
N VAL A 290 10.03 -15.14 -14.95
CA VAL A 290 9.50 -13.88 -14.43
C VAL A 290 10.64 -12.95 -14.04
N LEU A 291 10.60 -11.72 -14.55
CA LEU A 291 11.51 -10.65 -14.17
C LEU A 291 10.77 -9.54 -13.43
N ASP A 292 11.50 -8.79 -12.60
CA ASP A 292 10.98 -7.54 -12.03
C ASP A 292 10.49 -6.60 -13.13
N GLY A 293 9.38 -5.90 -12.88
CA GLY A 293 8.82 -4.96 -13.84
C GLY A 293 8.13 -5.61 -15.04
N ASP A 294 8.03 -6.95 -15.09
CA ASP A 294 7.04 -7.62 -15.96
C ASP A 294 5.64 -7.07 -15.63
N ILE A 295 4.85 -6.84 -16.66
CA ILE A 295 3.52 -6.25 -16.56
C ILE A 295 2.51 -7.36 -16.85
N VAL A 296 1.48 -7.49 -16.02
CA VAL A 296 0.43 -8.50 -16.19
C VAL A 296 -0.95 -7.85 -16.31
N GLY A 297 -1.79 -8.38 -17.19
CA GLY A 297 -3.16 -7.91 -17.42
C GLY A 297 -4.20 -8.95 -17.00
N LYS A 298 -5.34 -8.48 -16.49
CA LYS A 298 -6.55 -9.30 -16.27
C LYS A 298 -7.69 -8.91 -17.20
N GLN A 299 -8.41 -9.92 -17.67
CA GLN A 299 -9.67 -9.77 -18.41
C GLN A 299 -10.87 -10.14 -17.54
N ASP A 300 -11.98 -9.45 -17.77
CA ASP A 300 -13.31 -9.84 -17.31
C ASP A 300 -14.20 -9.88 -18.55
N LYS A 301 -14.82 -11.04 -18.81
CA LYS A 301 -15.66 -11.28 -20.01
C LYS A 301 -14.99 -10.83 -21.32
N GLY A 302 -13.70 -11.12 -21.47
CA GLY A 302 -12.90 -10.78 -22.66
C GLY A 302 -12.45 -9.32 -22.73
N VAL A 303 -12.78 -8.47 -21.75
CA VAL A 303 -12.37 -7.06 -21.71
C VAL A 303 -11.26 -6.89 -20.68
N TRP A 304 -10.15 -6.27 -21.09
CA TRP A 304 -9.09 -5.89 -20.17
C TRP A 304 -9.61 -4.88 -19.14
N HIS A 305 -9.55 -5.24 -17.85
CA HIS A 305 -10.10 -4.39 -16.77
C HIS A 305 -9.08 -4.04 -15.69
N HIS A 306 -7.97 -4.78 -15.60
CA HIS A 306 -6.96 -4.55 -14.57
C HIS A 306 -5.54 -4.88 -15.04
N ILE A 307 -4.56 -4.24 -14.40
CA ILE A 307 -3.14 -4.37 -14.73
C ILE A 307 -2.28 -4.20 -13.48
N ALA A 308 -1.14 -4.89 -13.45
CA ALA A 308 -0.21 -4.84 -12.34
C ALA A 308 1.24 -5.05 -12.80
N LEU A 309 2.17 -4.80 -11.88
CA LEU A 309 3.60 -5.08 -12.02
C LEU A 309 3.97 -6.33 -11.21
N LEU A 310 4.96 -7.08 -11.68
CA LEU A 310 5.54 -8.19 -10.96
C LEU A 310 6.83 -7.78 -10.25
N HIS A 311 7.02 -8.36 -9.07
CA HIS A 311 8.25 -8.25 -8.29
C HIS A 311 8.73 -9.62 -7.83
N LYS A 312 9.99 -9.95 -8.08
CA LYS A 312 10.62 -11.21 -7.72
C LYS A 312 11.41 -11.06 -6.41
N THR A 313 11.20 -12.00 -5.50
CA THR A 313 11.94 -12.12 -4.24
C THR A 313 12.47 -13.55 -4.08
N ALA A 314 13.28 -13.79 -3.05
CA ALA A 314 13.67 -15.15 -2.65
C ALA A 314 12.46 -16.04 -2.29
N ASN A 315 11.35 -15.45 -1.84
CA ASN A 315 10.15 -16.16 -1.39
C ASN A 315 9.10 -16.36 -2.51
N GLY A 316 9.43 -15.98 -3.74
CA GLY A 316 8.56 -16.08 -4.90
C GLY A 316 8.28 -14.74 -5.57
N VAL A 317 7.29 -14.76 -6.47
CA VAL A 317 6.88 -13.61 -7.26
C VAL A 317 5.59 -13.01 -6.68
N PHE A 318 5.55 -11.69 -6.57
CA PHE A 318 4.45 -10.94 -6.01
C PHE A 318 3.92 -9.91 -7.01
N VAL A 319 2.64 -9.56 -6.86
CA VAL A 319 1.92 -8.59 -7.67
C VAL A 319 1.88 -7.26 -6.93
N ILE A 320 2.29 -6.19 -7.63
CA ILE A 320 2.18 -4.80 -7.18
C ILE A 320 1.11 -4.10 -8.01
N GLN A 321 0.07 -3.60 -7.34
CA GLN A 321 -1.11 -3.04 -8.02
C GLN A 321 -1.77 -1.94 -7.20
N ALA A 322 -2.33 -0.95 -7.90
CA ALA A 322 -3.36 -0.08 -7.34
C ALA A 322 -4.70 -0.83 -7.43
N ALA A 323 -5.13 -1.43 -6.32
CA ALA A 323 -6.21 -2.41 -6.32
C ALA A 323 -7.59 -1.75 -6.42
N GLU A 324 -7.98 -1.02 -5.37
CA GLU A 324 -9.29 -0.38 -5.23
C GLU A 324 -9.19 0.84 -4.32
N SER A 325 -10.18 1.74 -4.38
CA SER A 325 -10.20 3.03 -3.64
C SER A 325 -10.02 2.87 -2.13
N ASP A 326 -10.64 1.85 -1.55
CA ASP A 326 -10.62 1.52 -0.13
C ASP A 326 -9.39 0.69 0.29
N VAL A 327 -8.56 0.24 -0.66
CA VAL A 327 -7.36 -0.56 -0.41
C VAL A 327 -6.07 0.22 -0.72
N GLY A 328 -6.05 1.02 -1.78
CA GLY A 328 -4.87 1.73 -2.27
C GLY A 328 -3.88 0.84 -3.04
N VAL A 329 -2.58 1.15 -2.94
CA VAL A 329 -1.51 0.36 -3.57
C VAL A 329 -1.05 -0.78 -2.66
N THR A 330 -0.96 -1.98 -3.23
CA THR A 330 -0.58 -3.23 -2.55
C THR A 330 0.55 -3.94 -3.27
N GLY A 331 1.32 -4.77 -2.55
CA GLY A 331 2.46 -5.53 -3.09
C GLY A 331 2.63 -6.94 -2.49
N GLY A 332 1.61 -7.46 -1.79
CA GLY A 332 1.71 -8.69 -1.00
C GLY A 332 1.03 -9.92 -1.63
N GLN A 333 0.30 -9.77 -2.73
CA GLN A 333 -0.37 -10.89 -3.38
C GLN A 333 0.63 -11.74 -4.16
N LYS A 334 0.71 -13.04 -3.89
CA LYS A 334 1.55 -13.96 -4.68
C LYS A 334 1.02 -14.06 -6.12
N TYR A 335 1.92 -14.02 -7.09
CA TYR A 335 1.57 -14.15 -8.50
C TYR A 335 1.19 -15.61 -8.85
N VAL A 336 0.02 -15.78 -9.44
CA VAL A 336 -0.51 -17.06 -9.93
C VAL A 336 -0.77 -16.90 -11.44
N PRO A 337 0.06 -17.47 -12.34
CA PRO A 337 -0.04 -17.21 -13.78
C PRO A 337 -1.43 -17.45 -14.38
N ALA A 338 -2.16 -18.47 -13.92
CA ALA A 338 -3.49 -18.79 -14.41
C ALA A 338 -4.54 -17.68 -14.15
N GLU A 339 -4.30 -16.78 -13.20
CA GLU A 339 -5.19 -15.65 -12.91
C GLU A 339 -4.94 -14.44 -13.83
N TRP A 340 -3.85 -14.43 -14.61
CA TRP A 340 -3.42 -13.30 -15.43
C TRP A 340 -3.31 -13.73 -16.89
N GLN A 341 -4.25 -13.26 -17.71
CA GLN A 341 -4.41 -13.73 -19.10
C GLN A 341 -3.23 -13.34 -20.00
N ARG A 342 -2.49 -12.28 -19.66
CA ARG A 342 -1.32 -11.88 -20.43
C ARG A 342 -0.24 -11.29 -19.55
N ARG A 343 1.00 -11.60 -19.91
CA ARG A 343 2.21 -10.97 -19.38
C ARG A 343 2.97 -10.31 -20.53
N VAL A 344 3.39 -9.07 -20.33
CA VAL A 344 4.21 -8.30 -21.27
C VAL A 344 5.44 -7.74 -20.56
N ARG A 345 6.47 -7.43 -21.33
CA ARG A 345 7.74 -6.89 -20.83
C ARG A 345 8.22 -5.77 -21.73
N ILE A 346 8.64 -4.65 -21.14
CA ILE A 346 9.28 -3.56 -21.88
C ILE A 346 10.58 -4.08 -22.51
N GLN A 347 10.76 -3.86 -23.81
CA GLN A 347 11.93 -4.28 -24.58
C GLN A 347 13.16 -3.47 -24.17
N ASP A 348 14.33 -4.08 -24.25
CA ASP A 348 15.61 -3.49 -23.80
C ASP A 348 15.94 -2.17 -24.49
N GLY A 349 15.61 -2.03 -25.77
CA GLY A 349 15.83 -0.81 -26.55
C GLY A 349 15.09 0.43 -26.00
N TYR A 350 14.09 0.23 -25.13
CA TYR A 350 13.26 1.29 -24.58
C TYR A 350 13.53 1.61 -23.11
N LEU A 351 14.55 1.00 -22.49
CA LEU A 351 14.93 1.25 -21.11
C LEU A 351 16.20 2.10 -21.02
N LYS A 352 16.17 3.18 -20.22
CA LYS A 352 17.36 3.94 -19.81
C LYS A 352 18.14 3.11 -18.81
N GLU A 353 19.46 3.09 -18.96
CA GLU A 353 20.37 2.52 -17.97
C GLU A 353 20.55 3.46 -16.80
#